data_AF-A0A7J5L169-F1
#
_entry.id   AF-A0A7J5L169-F1
#
_cell.length_a   1.000
_cell.length_b   1.000
_cell.length_c   1.000
_cell.angle_alpha   90.00
_cell.angle_beta   90.00
_cell.angle_gamma   90.00
#
_symmetry.space_group_name_H-M   'P 1'
#
loop_
_entity.id
_entity.type
_entity.pdbx_description
1 polymer ?
#
loop_
_entity_poly.entity_id
_entity_poly.type
_entity_poly.pdbx_seq_one_letter_code
_entity_poly.pdbx_strand_id
1 'polypeptide(L)'
;MAKITYKSSIPNDKPLWLLKLQLAVSQLDATGLKGNEQDFRNLKSFIDAEIRSLMEKGDIRRSFVETELRQDEGRTVIHIFRNHMIVQTYYIEA
;
A
#
# COMPACT_ATOMS: atom_id res chain seq x y z
N MET A 1 -8.14 -3.47 17.90
CA MET A 1 -8.64 -4.14 16.67
C MET A 1 -7.77 -3.59 15.59
N ALA A 2 -6.99 -4.43 14.91
CA ALA A 2 -5.98 -3.87 14.04
C ALA A 2 -6.60 -3.15 12.84
N LYS A 3 -6.10 -1.94 12.56
CA LYS A 3 -6.57 -1.09 11.48
C LYS A 3 -5.44 -0.87 10.49
N ILE A 4 -5.79 -0.91 9.20
CA ILE A 4 -4.88 -0.52 8.14
C ILE A 4 -4.86 1.01 8.09
N THR A 5 -3.71 1.62 8.35
CA THR A 5 -3.50 3.06 8.22
C THR A 5 -2.42 3.34 7.20
N TYR A 6 -2.34 4.58 6.71
CA TYR A 6 -1.35 4.96 5.73
C TYR A 6 -0.83 6.37 5.96
N LYS A 7 0.42 6.60 5.53
CA LYS A 7 1.06 7.92 5.45
C LYS A 7 1.47 8.17 4.01
N SER A 8 1.11 9.34 3.47
CA SER A 8 1.53 9.73 2.12
C SER A 8 2.66 10.76 2.20
N SER A 9 3.69 10.58 1.39
CA SER A 9 4.81 11.52 1.25
C SER A 9 4.51 12.65 0.26
N ILE A 10 3.44 12.50 -0.54
CA ILE A 10 3.01 13.45 -1.57
C ILE A 10 1.55 13.88 -1.36
N PRO A 11 1.23 14.56 -0.24
CA PRO A 11 -0.16 14.83 0.13
C PRO A 11 -0.91 15.70 -0.89
N ASN A 12 -0.24 16.67 -1.53
CA ASN A 12 -0.85 17.66 -2.41
C ASN A 12 -0.85 17.28 -3.91
N ASP A 13 -0.08 16.26 -4.30
CA ASP A 13 0.11 15.85 -5.71
C ASP A 13 -0.12 14.34 -5.87
N LYS A 14 -1.20 13.84 -5.25
CA LYS A 14 -1.53 12.41 -5.35
C LYS A 14 -2.06 12.09 -6.75
N PRO A 15 -1.41 11.17 -7.48
CA PRO A 15 -1.95 10.72 -8.76
C PRO A 15 -3.23 9.91 -8.55
N LEU A 16 -4.15 9.94 -9.52
CA LEU A 16 -5.45 9.29 -9.44
C LEU A 16 -5.35 7.78 -9.10
N TRP A 17 -4.36 7.08 -9.67
CA TRP A 17 -4.14 5.66 -9.38
C TRP A 17 -3.84 5.38 -7.91
N LEU A 18 -3.18 6.31 -7.21
CA LEU A 18 -2.86 6.17 -5.78
C LEU A 18 -4.12 6.36 -4.92
N LEU A 19 -5.05 7.23 -5.35
CA LEU A 19 -6.35 7.40 -4.71
C LEU A 19 -7.23 6.14 -4.90
N LYS A 20 -7.21 5.55 -6.10
CA LYS A 20 -7.90 4.28 -6.37
C LYS A 20 -7.38 3.15 -5.48
N LEU A 21 -6.05 3.06 -5.34
CA LEU A 21 -5.43 2.09 -4.44
C LEU A 21 -5.80 2.34 -2.96
N GLN A 22 -5.81 3.59 -2.50
CA GLN A 22 -6.26 3.95 -1.15
C GLN A 22 -7.71 3.51 -0.91
N LEU A 23 -8.60 3.73 -1.88
CA LEU A 23 -9.99 3.30 -1.79
C LEU A 23 -10.09 1.77 -1.71
N ALA A 24 -9.40 1.05 -2.59
CA ALA A 24 -9.39 -0.43 -2.59
C ALA A 24 -8.91 -1.00 -1.24
N VAL A 25 -7.82 -0.46 -0.68
CA VAL A 25 -7.32 -0.89 0.63
C VAL A 25 -8.29 -0.51 1.76
N SER A 26 -8.98 0.63 1.68
CA SER A 26 -9.96 1.02 2.70
C SER A 26 -11.21 0.14 2.74
N GLN A 27 -11.51 -0.56 1.65
CA GLN A 27 -12.62 -1.51 1.53
C GLN A 27 -12.25 -2.90 2.02
N LEU A 28 -10.97 -3.17 2.32
CA LEU A 28 -10.57 -4.42 2.93
C LEU A 28 -11.20 -4.55 4.31
N ASP A 29 -11.78 -5.71 4.56
CA ASP A 29 -12.25 -6.06 5.89
C ASP A 29 -11.03 -6.25 6.81
N ALA A 30 -10.78 -5.25 7.65
CA ALA A 30 -9.73 -5.30 8.65
C ALA A 30 -10.15 -6.07 9.91
N THR A 31 -11.37 -6.61 9.97
CA THR A 31 -11.84 -7.38 11.12
C THR A 31 -11.05 -8.69 11.21
N GLY A 32 -10.16 -8.79 12.21
CA GLY A 32 -9.35 -9.98 12.46
C GLY A 32 -7.87 -9.85 12.11
N LEU A 33 -7.42 -8.71 11.60
CA LEU A 33 -5.99 -8.43 11.49
C LEU A 33 -5.34 -8.47 12.89
N LYS A 34 -4.26 -9.22 13.02
CA LYS A 34 -3.46 -9.39 14.23
C LYS A 34 -2.16 -8.59 14.20
N GLY A 35 -1.84 -7.98 13.05
CA GLY A 35 -0.58 -7.25 12.84
C GLY A 35 0.63 -8.17 12.80
N ASN A 36 0.43 -9.44 12.44
CA ASN A 36 1.52 -10.40 12.29
C ASN A 36 2.11 -10.33 10.87
N GLU A 37 3.26 -10.97 10.65
CA GLU A 37 3.93 -10.95 9.34
C GLU A 37 3.06 -11.52 8.21
N GLN A 38 2.18 -12.48 8.49
CA GLN A 38 1.27 -13.04 7.50
C GLN A 38 0.24 -12.01 7.02
N ASP A 39 -0.30 -11.20 7.93
CA ASP A 39 -1.24 -10.12 7.61
C ASP A 39 -0.60 -9.08 6.69
N PHE A 40 0.66 -8.73 6.98
CA PHE A 40 1.43 -7.83 6.12
C PHE A 40 1.74 -8.44 4.75
N ARG A 41 2.07 -9.73 4.68
CA ARG A 41 2.29 -10.44 3.40
C ARG A 41 1.00 -10.50 2.57
N ASN A 42 -0.13 -10.78 3.20
CA ASN A 42 -1.44 -10.78 2.56
C ASN A 42 -1.80 -9.38 2.03
N LEU A 43 -1.60 -8.35 2.85
CA LEU A 43 -1.83 -6.95 2.45
C LEU A 43 -0.91 -6.53 1.30
N LYS A 44 0.38 -6.89 1.33
CA LYS A 44 1.31 -6.62 0.23
C LYS A 44 0.84 -7.32 -1.05
N SER A 45 0.46 -8.59 -0.98
CA SER A 45 -0.02 -9.34 -2.15
C SER A 45 -1.28 -8.71 -2.75
N PHE A 46 -2.18 -8.20 -1.93
CA PHE A 46 -3.36 -7.46 -2.39
C PHE A 46 -2.97 -6.15 -3.09
N ILE A 47 -2.07 -5.37 -2.49
CA ILE A 47 -1.58 -4.10 -3.05
C ILE A 47 -0.88 -4.36 -4.41
N ASP A 48 -0.05 -5.39 -4.50
CA ASP A 48 0.64 -5.77 -5.74
C ASP A 48 -0.34 -6.16 -6.85
N ALA A 49 -1.39 -6.92 -6.52
CA ALA A 49 -2.44 -7.28 -7.46
C ALA A 49 -3.22 -6.05 -7.96
N GLU A 50 -3.54 -5.11 -7.06
CA GLU A 50 -4.26 -3.89 -7.44
C GLU A 50 -3.39 -2.95 -8.28
N ILE A 51 -2.10 -2.80 -7.97
CA ILE A 51 -1.15 -2.04 -8.80
C ILE A 51 -1.06 -2.66 -10.20
N ARG A 52 -0.98 -3.99 -10.29
CA ARG A 52 -1.00 -4.70 -11.59
C ARG A 52 -2.29 -4.44 -12.38
N SER A 53 -3.45 -4.52 -11.72
CA SER A 53 -4.75 -4.19 -12.31
C SER A 53 -4.79 -2.74 -12.84
N LEU A 54 -4.23 -1.79 -12.09
CA LEU A 54 -4.14 -0.38 -12.51
C LEU A 54 -3.16 -0.17 -13.68
N MET A 55 -2.06 -0.93 -13.75
CA MET A 55 -1.16 -0.95 -14.91
C MET A 55 -1.87 -1.49 -16.16
N GLU A 56 -2.59 -2.62 -16.03
CA GLU A 56 -3.31 -3.26 -17.15
C GLU A 56 -4.45 -2.38 -17.68
N LYS A 57 -5.17 -1.67 -16.80
CA LYS A 57 -6.19 -0.67 -17.18
C LYS A 57 -5.59 0.62 -17.78
N GLY A 58 -4.27 0.78 -17.68
CA GLY A 58 -3.57 1.96 -18.18
C GLY A 58 -3.76 3.20 -17.30
N ASP A 59 -4.10 3.04 -16.02
CA ASP A 59 -4.04 4.11 -15.01
C ASP A 59 -2.58 4.44 -14.63
N ILE A 60 -1.69 3.46 -14.72
CA ILE A 60 -0.24 3.59 -14.50
C ILE A 60 0.47 3.25 -15.83
N ARG A 61 0.95 4.26 -16.57
CA ARG A 61 1.58 4.05 -17.91
C ARG A 61 3.06 4.43 -18.00
N ARG A 62 3.47 5.48 -17.28
CA ARG A 62 4.82 6.08 -17.38
C ARG A 62 5.49 6.22 -16.02
N SER A 63 5.03 5.44 -15.05
CA SER A 63 5.58 5.45 -13.70
C SER A 63 5.93 4.02 -13.34
N PHE A 64 7.13 3.84 -12.83
CA PHE A 64 7.56 2.58 -12.26
C PHE A 64 7.05 2.52 -10.83
N VAL A 65 6.13 1.60 -10.55
CA VAL A 65 5.50 1.47 -9.23
C VAL A 65 5.91 0.13 -8.65
N GLU A 66 6.49 0.16 -7.46
CA GLU A 66 6.96 -1.02 -6.74
C GLU A 66 6.49 -1.00 -5.30
N THR A 67 6.43 -2.18 -4.67
CA THR A 67 6.15 -2.29 -3.25
C THR A 67 7.22 -3.09 -2.52
N GLU A 68 7.56 -2.64 -1.32
CA GLU A 68 8.57 -3.27 -0.47
C GLU A 68 7.98 -3.51 0.92
N LEU A 69 8.15 -4.72 1.45
CA LEU A 69 7.88 -5.00 2.86
C LEU A 69 9.16 -4.72 3.65
N ARG A 70 9.08 -3.82 4.62
CA ARG A 70 10.24 -3.44 5.43
C ARG A 70 9.95 -3.64 6.91
N GLN A 71 10.96 -4.10 7.64
CA GLN A 71 10.94 -4.11 9.10
C GLN A 71 11.93 -3.05 9.58
N ASP A 72 11.39 -1.91 10.05
CA ASP A 72 12.18 -0.82 10.64
C ASP A 72 11.87 -0.77 12.14
N GLU A 73 12.92 -0.83 12.98
CA GLU A 73 12.84 -0.64 14.45
C GLU A 73 11.73 -1.45 15.16
N GLY A 74 11.51 -2.70 14.72
CA GLY A 74 10.49 -3.58 15.31
C GLY A 74 9.07 -3.35 14.79
N ARG A 75 8.89 -2.51 13.76
CA ARG A 75 7.61 -2.30 13.06
C ARG A 75 7.71 -2.78 11.62
N THR A 76 6.74 -3.62 11.23
CA THR A 76 6.58 -4.02 9.83
C THR A 76 5.75 -2.97 9.11
N VAL A 77 6.20 -2.53 7.93
CA VAL A 77 5.54 -1.53 7.09
C VAL A 77 5.62 -1.93 5.62
N ILE A 78 4.68 -1.43 4.81
CA ILE A 78 4.72 -1.63 3.35
C ILE A 78 4.96 -0.28 2.69
N HIS A 79 6.08 -0.15 1.99
CA HIS A 79 6.38 1.03 1.18
C HIS A 79 5.86 0.87 -0.24
N ILE A 80 5.30 1.94 -0.78
CA ILE A 80 4.97 2.09 -2.19
C ILE A 80 5.91 3.12 -2.79
N PHE A 81 6.65 2.69 -3.79
CA PHE A 81 7.55 3.52 -4.56
C PHE A 81 6.90 3.92 -5.88
N ARG A 82 7.16 5.15 -6.30
CA ARG A 82 6.92 5.63 -7.66
C ARG A 82 8.21 6.24 -8.16
N ASN A 83 8.79 5.67 -9.22
CA ASN A 83 10.07 6.10 -9.79
C ASN A 83 11.18 6.20 -8.71
N HIS A 84 11.31 5.16 -7.87
CA HIS A 84 12.26 5.09 -6.74
C HIS A 84 12.01 6.05 -5.57
N MET A 85 10.93 6.83 -5.59
CA MET A 85 10.55 7.68 -4.45
C MET A 85 9.38 7.06 -3.68
N ILE A 86 9.48 7.01 -2.35
CA ILE A 86 8.37 6.58 -1.50
C ILE A 86 7.25 7.60 -1.61
N VAL A 87 6.10 7.18 -2.13
CA VAL A 87 4.90 8.01 -2.23
C VAL A 87 3.88 7.72 -1.14
N GLN A 88 3.91 6.49 -0.60
CA GLN A 88 3.01 6.05 0.44
C GLN A 88 3.58 4.90 1.27
N THR A 89 3.28 4.90 2.56
CA THR A 89 3.59 3.81 3.49
C THR A 89 2.30 3.32 4.14
N TYR A 90 2.09 2.01 4.18
CA TYR A 90 0.99 1.36 4.89
C TYR A 90 1.46 0.70 6.19
N TYR A 91 0.58 0.76 7.19
CA TYR A 91 0.78 0.23 8.53
C TYR A 91 -0.42 -0.64 8.93
N ILE A 92 -0.19 -1.63 9.78
CA ILE A 92 -1.24 -2.36 10.49
C ILE A 92 -1.05 -2.04 11.97
N GLU A 93 -1.93 -1.21 12.53
CA GLU A 93 -1.87 -0.76 13.92
C GLU A 93 -2.90 -1.53 14.75
N ALA A 94 -2.47 -2.28 15.77
CA ALA A 94 -3.31 -3.16 16.59
C ALA A 94 -4.17 -2.46 17.65
#